data_AF-A0A2A4J623-F1
#
_entry.id   AF-A0A2A4J623-F1
#
_cell.length_a   1.000
_cell.length_b   1.000
_cell.length_c   1.000
_cell.angle_alpha   90.00
_cell.angle_beta   90.00
_cell.angle_gamma   90.00
#
_symmetry.space_group_name_H-M   'P 1'
#
loop_
_entity.id
_entity.type
_entity.pdbx_description
1 polymer ?
#
loop_
_entity_poly.entity_id
_entity_poly.type
_entity_poly.pdbx_seq_one_letter_code
_entity_poly.pdbx_strand_id
1 'polypeptide(L)' 'SVELRYERDSEYEGIPTVRFAANEWLLDNDEGCFCLNVTRGMNRDDGCLLRGAMELYTCV' A
#
# COMPACT_ATOMS: atom_id res chain seq x y z
N SER A 1 2.95 4.42 8.37
CA SER A 1 1.48 4.47 8.52
C SER A 1 0.83 4.33 7.16
N VAL A 2 -0.47 4.03 7.10
CA VAL A 2 -1.22 3.96 5.83
C VAL A 2 -2.40 4.92 5.87
N GLU A 3 -2.73 5.51 4.72
CA GLU A 3 -3.91 6.36 4.54
C GLU A 3 -5.00 5.55 3.82
N LEU A 4 -6.24 5.65 4.30
CA LEU A 4 -7.42 5.15 3.60
C LEU A 4 -8.24 6.33 3.11
N ARG A 5 -8.72 6.26 1.86
CA ARG A 5 -9.53 7.31 1.25
C ARG A 5 -10.96 6.87 1.07
N TYR A 6 -11.89 7.82 1.17
CA TYR A 6 -13.30 7.58 0.87
C TYR A 6 -13.42 7.00 -0.54
N GLU A 7 -14.16 5.90 -0.67
CA GLU A 7 -14.49 5.31 -1.97
C GLU A 7 -15.96 5.59 -2.31
N ARG A 8 -16.88 5.22 -1.43
CA ARG A 8 -18.33 5.37 -1.62
C ARG A 8 -19.11 5.14 -0.33
N ASP A 9 -20.37 5.55 -0.34
CA ASP A 9 -21.37 5.10 0.63
C ASP A 9 -21.72 3.62 0.37
N SER A 10 -22.14 2.90 1.41
CA SER A 10 -22.45 1.47 1.36
C SER A 10 -23.52 1.10 2.39
N GLU A 11 -24.06 -0.11 2.31
CA GLU A 11 -24.97 -0.67 3.29
C GLU A 11 -24.41 -2.00 3.82
N TYR A 12 -24.50 -2.23 5.13
CA TYR A 12 -24.16 -3.51 5.76
C TYR A 12 -25.30 -3.90 6.70
N GLU A 13 -25.99 -5.00 6.39
CA GLU A 13 -27.13 -5.51 7.18
C GLU A 13 -28.24 -4.45 7.42
N GLY A 14 -28.54 -3.63 6.41
CA GLY A 14 -29.53 -2.54 6.51
C GLY A 14 -29.02 -1.28 7.21
N ILE A 15 -27.76 -1.25 7.65
CA ILE A 15 -27.14 -0.10 8.31
C ILE A 15 -26.35 0.72 7.26
N PRO A 16 -26.60 2.04 7.14
CA PRO A 16 -25.80 2.92 6.30
C PRO A 16 -24.35 3.01 6.79
N THR A 17 -23.41 2.87 5.87
CA THR A 17 -21.97 2.86 6.15
C THR A 17 -21.21 3.66 5.09
N VAL A 18 -19.94 3.94 5.38
CA VAL A 18 -19.03 4.58 4.43
C VAL A 18 -17.82 3.67 4.19
N ARG A 19 -17.53 3.38 2.93
CA ARG A 19 -16.41 2.55 2.53
C ARG A 19 -15.18 3.40 2.30
N PHE A 20 -14.10 3.06 3.01
CA PHE A 20 -12.77 3.59 2.80
C PHE A 20 -11.84 2.49 2.28
N ALA A 21 -10.96 2.84 1.35
CA ALA A 21 -10.02 1.90 0.75
C ALA A 21 -8.64 2.55 0.52
N ALA A 22 -7.61 1.70 0.60
CA ALA A 22 -6.32 1.98 0.02
C ALA A 22 -6.26 1.27 -1.34
N ASN A 23 -6.18 2.05 -2.40
CA ASN A 23 -6.13 1.53 -3.76
C ASN A 23 -4.67 1.43 -4.22
N GLU A 24 -4.45 1.19 -5.52
CA GLU A 24 -3.14 0.91 -6.11
C GLU A 24 -2.10 1.99 -5.76
N TRP A 25 -2.54 3.25 -5.60
CA TRP A 25 -1.69 4.38 -5.21
C TRP A 25 -0.92 4.18 -3.89
N LEU A 26 -1.41 3.36 -2.96
CA LEU A 26 -0.74 3.17 -1.66
C LEU A 26 0.64 2.51 -1.85
N LEU A 27 0.72 1.53 -2.75
CA LEU A 27 1.91 0.70 -2.98
C LEU A 27 2.52 0.95 -4.37
N ASP A 28 2.08 2.01 -5.04
CA ASP A 28 2.59 2.50 -6.32
C ASP A 28 3.15 3.92 -6.15
N ASN A 29 3.98 4.13 -5.12
CA ASN A 29 4.70 5.37 -4.92
C ASN A 29 6.17 5.21 -5.30
N ASP A 30 6.74 6.26 -5.89
CA ASP A 30 8.17 6.33 -6.24
C ASP A 30 8.95 7.21 -5.22
N GLU A 31 8.40 7.43 -4.02
CA GLU A 31 9.03 8.28 -3.00
C GLU A 31 10.26 7.61 -2.35
N GLY A 32 10.42 6.29 -2.50
CA GLY A 32 11.62 5.56 -2.08
C GLY A 32 11.80 5.42 -0.56
N CYS A 33 11.01 6.10 0.26
CA CYS A 33 11.11 6.06 1.73
C CYS A 33 10.99 4.64 2.34
N PHE A 34 10.32 3.72 1.63
CA PHE A 34 10.13 2.32 2.04
C PHE A 34 10.97 1.32 1.22
N CYS A 35 11.95 1.83 0.48
CA CYS A 35 12.89 1.05 -0.32
C CYS A 35 14.21 0.90 0.46
N LEU A 36 14.35 -0.23 1.14
CA LEU A 36 15.50 -0.60 1.97
C LEU A 36 16.53 -1.41 1.16
N ASN A 37 16.13 -2.01 0.03
CA ASN A 37 16.94 -2.86 -0.84
C ASN A 37 17.59 -4.03 -0.08
N VAL A 38 16.83 -4.65 0.83
CA VAL A 38 17.25 -5.80 1.65
C VAL A 38 16.65 -7.09 1.12
N THR A 39 15.36 -7.06 0.77
CA THR A 39 14.65 -8.17 0.13
C THR A 39 15.19 -8.38 -1.28
N ARG A 40 15.30 -9.64 -1.72
CA ARG A 40 15.84 -10.02 -3.04
C ARG A 40 14.84 -10.85 -3.84
N GLY A 41 14.97 -10.81 -5.16
CA GLY A 41 14.24 -11.67 -6.10
C GLY A 41 12.97 -11.05 -6.70
N MET A 42 12.61 -9.84 -6.29
CA MET A 42 11.44 -9.11 -6.77
C MET A 42 11.70 -7.60 -6.81
N ASN A 43 12.96 -7.24 -7.05
CA ASN A 43 13.43 -5.86 -7.11
C ASN A 43 13.36 -5.37 -8.56
N ARG A 44 13.00 -4.10 -8.71
CA ARG A 44 13.19 -3.31 -9.92
C ARG A 44 14.69 -2.98 -10.08
N ASP A 45 15.03 -2.39 -11.23
CA ASP A 45 16.41 -1.99 -11.54
C ASP A 45 16.98 -0.94 -10.58
N ASP A 46 16.11 -0.18 -9.90
CA ASP A 46 16.48 0.82 -8.89
C ASP A 46 16.73 0.21 -7.48
N GLY A 47 16.59 -1.10 -7.33
CA GLY A 47 16.75 -1.83 -6.07
C GLY A 47 15.48 -1.86 -5.21
N CYS A 48 14.45 -1.08 -5.53
CA CYS A 48 13.18 -1.10 -4.83
C CYS A 48 12.34 -2.29 -5.27
N LEU A 49 11.36 -2.69 -4.46
CA LEU A 49 10.46 -3.77 -4.85
C LEU A 49 9.55 -3.37 -6.02
N LEU A 50 9.04 -4.38 -6.73
CA LEU A 50 7.99 -4.19 -7.73
C LEU A 50 6.75 -3.51 -7.12
N ARG A 51 6.02 -2.74 -7.94
CA ARG A 51 4.78 -2.05 -7.55
C ARG A 51 3.79 -3.03 -6.92
N GLY A 52 3.11 -2.60 -5.86
CA GLY A 52 2.24 -3.47 -5.07
C GLY A 52 2.95 -4.21 -3.95
N ALA A 53 4.25 -4.00 -3.75
CA ALA A 53 5.01 -4.56 -2.63
C ALA A 53 5.74 -3.46 -1.84
N MET A 54 5.97 -3.72 -0.55
CA MET A 54 6.67 -2.83 0.37
C MET A 54 7.63 -3.65 1.24
N GLU A 55 8.84 -3.15 1.47
CA GLU A 55 9.77 -3.78 2.40
C GLU A 55 9.38 -3.46 3.83
N LEU A 56 9.14 -4.51 4.62
CA LEU A 56 8.85 -4.42 6.05
C LEU A 56 9.94 -5.10 6.90
N TYR A 57 11.12 -5.34 6.33
CA TYR A 57 12.22 -6.07 6.98
C TYR A 57 12.62 -5.46 8.33
N THR A 58 12.57 -4.12 8.44
CA THR A 58 12.91 -3.39 9.66
C THR A 58 11.72 -3.07 10.54
N CYS A 59 10.50 -3.49 10.17
CA CYS A 59 9.33 -3.35 11.03
C CYS A 59 9.37 -4.45 12.09
N VAL A 60 9.81 -4.09 13.29
CA VAL A 60 9.81 -4.94 14.50
C VAL A 60 8.63 -4.56 15.39
#